data_AF-A0A220YLX3-F1
#
_entry.id   AF-A0A220YLX3-F1
#
_cell.length_a   1.000
_cell.length_b   1.000
_cell.length_c   1.000
_cell.angle_alpha   90.00
_cell.angle_beta   90.00
_cell.angle_gamma   90.00
#
_symmetry.space_group_name_H-M   'P 1'
#
loop_
_entity.id
_entity.type
_entity.pdbx_description
1 polymer ?
#
loop_
_entity_poly.entity_id
_entity_poly.type
_entity_poly.pdbx_seq_one_letter_code
_entity_poly.pdbx_strand_id
1 'polypeptide(L)' 'DGDLPRWNFTDFMHSFMIVFRVLCGEWIESMWDCMLVGDVSCIPFFLATVVIGNSVVLNLFLALLLSNFGSSSL' A
#
# COMPACT_ATOMS: atom_id res chain seq x y z
N ASP A 1 -2.41 -4.84 -27.84
CA ASP A 1 -1.35 -3.83 -27.74
C ASP A 1 -0.40 -4.25 -26.63
N GLY A 2 0.87 -4.51 -26.97
CA GLY A 2 1.87 -5.06 -26.06
C GLY A 2 2.55 -4.02 -25.18
N ASP A 3 1.83 -2.95 -24.82
CA ASP A 3 2.38 -1.85 -24.04
C ASP A 3 2.33 -2.17 -22.54
N LEU A 4 3.35 -1.70 -21.80
CA LEU A 4 3.38 -1.91 -20.35
C LEU A 4 2.18 -1.23 -19.67
N PRO A 5 1.53 -1.90 -18.71
CA PRO A 5 0.43 -1.30 -17.97
C PRO A 5 0.93 -0.10 -17.16
N ARG A 6 0.05 0.90 -17.00
CA ARG A 6 0.33 2.12 -16.22
C ARG A 6 0.80 1.81 -14.79
N TRP A 7 0.26 0.74 -14.21
CA TRP A 7 0.66 0.22 -12.92
C TRP A 7 1.55 -1.00 -13.14
N ASN A 8 2.85 -0.82 -13.00
CA ASN A 8 3.82 -1.90 -13.13
C ASN A 8 4.95 -1.81 -12.07
N PHE A 9 5.70 -2.89 -11.93
CA PHE A 9 6.84 -3.01 -11.01
C PHE A 9 8.20 -2.93 -11.72
N THR A 10 8.30 -2.23 -12.86
CA THR A 10 9.54 -2.24 -13.69
C THR A 10 10.57 -1.21 -13.26
N ASP A 11 10.13 -0.09 -12.70
CA ASP A 11 11.00 0.95 -12.13
C ASP A 11 10.54 1.34 -10.72
N PHE A 12 11.42 2.03 -10.02
CA PHE A 12 11.22 2.40 -8.63
C PHE A 12 9.99 3.30 -8.44
N MET A 13 9.77 4.27 -9.33
CA MET A 13 8.69 5.25 -9.15
C MET A 13 7.33 4.60 -9.37
N HIS A 14 7.16 3.79 -10.42
CA HIS A 14 5.92 3.05 -10.65
C HIS A 14 5.66 2.03 -9.53
N SER A 15 6.69 1.33 -9.06
CA SER A 15 6.58 0.42 -7.91
C SER A 15 6.13 1.15 -6.64
N PHE A 16 6.72 2.32 -6.35
CA PHE A 16 6.33 3.15 -5.22
C PHE A 16 4.87 3.62 -5.32
N MET A 17 4.44 4.06 -6.50
CA MET A 17 3.06 4.49 -6.73
C MET A 17 2.05 3.34 -6.53
N ILE A 18 2.40 2.09 -6.89
CA ILE A 18 1.55 0.92 -6.59
C ILE A 18 1.44 0.71 -5.09
N VAL A 19 2.55 0.74 -4.35
CA VAL A 19 2.53 0.58 -2.89
C VAL A 19 1.69 1.68 -2.24
N PHE A 20 1.82 2.93 -2.70
CA PHE A 20 0.97 4.02 -2.24
C PHE A 20 -0.51 3.77 -2.52
N ARG A 21 -0.86 3.32 -3.73
CA ARG A 21 -2.23 2.94 -4.12
C ARG A 21 -2.79 1.82 -3.23
N VAL A 22 -1.97 0.83 -2.88
CA VAL A 22 -2.33 -0.26 -1.94
C VAL A 22 -2.65 0.30 -0.55
N LEU A 23 -1.86 1.27 -0.04
CA LEU A 23 -2.12 1.93 1.24
C LEU A 23 -3.43 2.74 1.25
N CYS A 24 -3.87 3.23 0.09
CA CYS A 24 -5.17 3.86 -0.08
C CYS A 24 -6.35 2.87 -0.13
N GLY A 25 -6.08 1.56 -0.09
CA GLY A 25 -7.09 0.49 -0.11
C GLY A 25 -7.31 -0.17 -1.48
N GLU A 26 -6.65 0.29 -2.54
CA GLU A 26 -6.80 -0.25 -3.90
C GLU A 26 -5.77 -1.34 -4.23
N TRP A 27 -5.81 -2.45 -3.48
CA TRP A 27 -4.80 -3.52 -3.59
C TRP A 27 -5.25 -4.73 -4.41
N ILE A 28 -6.56 -5.01 -4.49
CA ILE A 28 -7.09 -6.21 -5.15
C ILE A 28 -6.78 -6.22 -6.64
N GLU A 29 -7.01 -5.13 -7.37
CA GLU A 29 -6.73 -5.05 -8.81
C GLU A 29 -5.25 -5.32 -9.11
N SER A 30 -4.36 -4.60 -8.43
CA SER A 30 -2.90 -4.75 -8.58
C SER A 30 -2.41 -6.16 -8.22
N MET A 31 -3.07 -6.83 -7.27
CA MET A 31 -2.77 -8.21 -6.91
C MET A 31 -3.16 -9.18 -8.02
N TRP A 32 -4.36 -9.04 -8.60
CA TRP A 32 -4.80 -9.88 -9.71
C TRP A 32 -3.89 -9.72 -10.94
N ASP A 33 -3.50 -8.48 -11.27
CA ASP A 33 -2.56 -8.21 -12.35
C ASP A 33 -1.19 -8.88 -12.10
N CYS A 34 -0.70 -8.83 -10.86
CA CYS A 34 0.54 -9.52 -10.46
C CYS A 34 0.41 -11.05 -10.59
N MET A 35 -0.71 -11.62 -10.15
CA MET A 35 -0.95 -13.08 -10.25
C MET A 35 -1.12 -13.56 -11.70
N LEU A 36 -1.60 -12.71 -12.60
CA LEU A 36 -1.76 -13.07 -14.02
C LEU A 36 -0.40 -13.19 -14.73
N VAL A 37 0.60 -12.41 -14.32
CA VAL A 37 1.92 -12.35 -14.97
C VAL A 37 2.99 -13.14 -14.19
N GLY A 38 2.80 -13.31 -12.89
CA GLY A 38 3.73 -13.99 -11.98
C GLY A 38 3.15 -15.26 -11.36
N ASP A 39 3.31 -15.36 -10.04
CA ASP A 39 2.95 -16.54 -9.25
C ASP A 39 2.07 -16.17 -8.05
N VAL A 40 1.55 -17.20 -7.37
CA VAL A 40 0.74 -17.07 -6.14
C VAL A 40 1.50 -16.35 -5.01
N SER A 41 2.82 -16.18 -5.11
CA SER A 41 3.64 -15.37 -4.21
C SER A 41 3.27 -13.88 -4.18
N CYS A 42 2.53 -13.37 -5.17
CA CYS A 42 1.98 -12.01 -5.14
C CYS A 42 1.01 -11.81 -3.95
N ILE A 43 0.24 -12.84 -3.58
CA ILE A 43 -0.76 -12.76 -2.50
C ILE A 43 -0.13 -12.38 -1.15
N PRO A 44 0.87 -13.11 -0.61
CA PRO A 44 1.47 -12.75 0.67
C PRO A 44 2.16 -11.39 0.63
N PHE A 45 2.70 -10.95 -0.52
CA PHE A 45 3.31 -9.62 -0.67
C PHE A 45 2.28 -8.49 -0.48
N PHE A 46 1.15 -8.55 -1.21
CA PHE A 46 0.11 -7.52 -1.10
C PHE A 46 -0.57 -7.55 0.28
N LEU A 47 -0.86 -8.74 0.83
CA LEU A 47 -1.44 -8.85 2.17
C LEU A 47 -0.51 -8.31 3.25
N ALA A 48 0.78 -8.65 3.23
CA ALA A 48 1.76 -8.12 4.18
C ALA A 48 1.86 -6.59 4.06
N THR A 49 1.85 -6.04 2.85
CA THR A 49 1.88 -4.60 2.60
C THR A 49 0.65 -3.89 3.18
N VAL A 50 -0.55 -4.44 3.00
CA VAL A 50 -1.78 -3.89 3.59
C VAL A 50 -1.75 -3.95 5.11
N VAL A 51 -1.35 -5.09 5.70
CA VAL A 51 -1.32 -5.27 7.16
C VAL A 51 -0.29 -4.34 7.82
N ILE A 52 0.94 -4.32 7.30
CA ILE A 52 2.02 -3.48 7.84
C ILE A 52 1.70 -2.01 7.58
N GLY A 53 1.30 -1.69 6.36
CA GLY A 53 0.94 -0.34 5.93
C GLY A 53 -0.16 0.28 6.77
N ASN A 54 -1.29 -0.41 6.92
CA ASN A 54 -2.38 0.07 7.76
C ASN A 54 -1.97 0.17 9.22
N SER A 55 -1.18 -0.79 9.75
CA SER A 55 -0.70 -0.72 11.12
C SER A 55 0.17 0.53 11.35
N VAL A 56 1.06 0.86 10.40
CA VAL A 56 1.90 2.06 10.48
C VAL A 56 1.06 3.33 10.34
N VAL A 57 0.17 3.41 9.35
CA VAL A 57 -0.70 4.57 9.10
C VAL A 57 -1.62 4.85 10.30
N LEU A 58 -2.25 3.81 10.85
CA LEU A 58 -3.12 3.93 12.01
C LEU A 58 -2.35 4.38 13.25
N ASN A 59 -1.19 3.79 13.54
CA ASN A 59 -0.39 4.21 14.68
C ASN A 59 0.11 5.64 14.55
N LEU A 60 0.51 6.06 13.34
CA LEU A 60 0.91 7.45 13.09
C LEU A 60 -0.28 8.41 13.29
N PHE A 61 -1.46 8.06 12.76
CA PHE A 61 -2.66 8.85 12.94
C PHE A 61 -3.06 8.98 14.42
N LEU A 62 -3.04 7.88 15.17
CA LEU A 62 -3.31 7.87 16.61
C LEU A 62 -2.29 8.71 17.39
N ALA A 63 -1.00 8.61 17.06
CA ALA A 63 0.04 9.41 17.70
C ALA A 63 -0.17 10.91 17.47
N LEU A 64 -0.52 11.31 16.24
CA LEU A 64 -0.83 12.71 15.91
C LEU A 64 -2.09 13.21 16.66
N LEU A 65 -3.15 12.40 16.71
CA LEU A 65 -4.36 12.75 17.46
C LEU A 65 -4.10 12.89 18.96
N LEU A 66 -3.37 11.93 19.57
CA LEU A 66 -3.00 11.98 20.98
C LEU A 66 -2.14 13.20 21.29
N SER A 67 -1.19 13.54 20.43
CA SER A 67 -0.37 14.74 20.58
C SER A 67 -1.20 16.03 20.53
N ASN A 68 -2.22 16.09 19.67
CA ASN A 68 -3.04 17.28 19.48
C ASN A 68 -4.13 17.45 20.56
N PHE A 69 -4.69 16.34 21.06
CA PHE A 69 -5.69 16.37 22.13
C PHE A 69 -5.06 16.43 23.53
N GLY A 70 -3.91 15.78 23.74
CA GLY A 70 -3.18 15.84 25.01
C GLY A 70 -2.59 17.21 25.33
N SER A 71 -2.31 18.04 24.32
CA SER A 71 -1.89 19.43 24.50
C SER A 71 -3.04 20.40 24.84
N SER A 72 -4.29 19.95 24.77
CA SER A 72 -5.48 20.78 25.04
C SER A 72 -6.04 20.61 26.46
N SER A 73 -5.40 19.81 27.32
CA SER A 73 -5.85 19.50 28.70
C SER A 73 -4.90 19.98 29.81
N LEU A 74 -4.09 21.01 29.55
CA LEU A 74 -3.25 21.73 30.52
C LEU A 74 -3.49 23.24 30.35
#